data_AF-A0A522D2I9-F1
#
_entry.id   AF-A0A522D2I9-F1
#
_cell.length_a   1.000
_cell.length_b   1.000
_cell.length_c   1.000
_cell.angle_alpha   90.00
_cell.angle_beta   90.00
_cell.angle_gamma   90.00
#
_symmetry.space_group_name_H-M   'P 1'
#
loop_
_entity.id
_entity.type
_entity.pdbx_description
1 polymer ?
#
loop_
_entity_poly.entity_id
_entity_poly.type
_entity_poly.pdbx_seq_one_letter_code
_entity_poly.pdbx_strand_id
1 'polypeptide(L)'
;MPSHAYVAIVTLLALLTYFWMGLQVGRARAKSGIAAPAMTGDPVLERTIRAHYNTLEWLPLFLVPLWLFAIYWSDMVAAIVGLVWIVGRVLYQLGYVADPKKREAGFMIQALAVAVLLFGSLGRLIYVLAVTGA
;
A
#
# COMPACT_ATOMS: atom_id res chain seq x y z
N MET A 1 28.34 1.14 -1.98
CA MET A 1 27.00 0.69 -2.43
C MET A 1 26.09 1.90 -2.48
N PRO A 2 25.24 2.08 -3.51
CA PRO A 2 24.21 3.12 -3.49
C PRO A 2 23.39 2.98 -2.21
N SER A 3 23.15 4.09 -1.51
CA SER A 3 22.32 4.08 -0.31
C SER A 3 20.85 3.86 -0.73
N HIS A 4 20.21 2.84 -0.17
CA HIS A 4 18.77 2.59 -0.32
C HIS A 4 17.93 3.20 0.82
N ALA A 5 18.48 4.24 1.46
CA ALA A 5 17.87 4.85 2.64
C ALA A 5 16.48 5.41 2.34
N TYR A 6 16.25 5.99 1.15
CA TYR A 6 14.94 6.56 0.83
C TYR A 6 13.87 5.49 0.75
N VAL A 7 14.14 4.39 0.05
CA VAL A 7 13.19 3.28 -0.08
C VAL A 7 13.01 2.53 1.24
N ALA A 8 14.05 2.40 2.05
CA ALA A 8 13.96 1.85 3.40
C ALA A 8 13.03 2.70 4.30
N ILE A 9 13.19 4.03 4.29
CA ILE A 9 12.32 4.95 5.03
C ILE A 9 10.87 4.82 4.54
N VAL A 10 10.65 4.83 3.22
CA VAL A 10 9.31 4.68 2.65
C VAL A 10 8.67 3.33 2.98
N THR A 11 9.47 2.25 3.02
CA THR A 11 9.01 0.93 3.48
C THR A 11 8.51 1.01 4.93
N LEU A 12 9.27 1.62 5.83
CA LEU A 12 8.87 1.79 7.23
C LEU A 12 7.62 2.67 7.36
N LEU A 13 7.52 3.75 6.59
CA LEU A 13 6.33 4.61 6.57
C LEU A 13 5.08 3.86 6.08
N ALA A 14 5.21 2.98 5.09
CA ALA A 14 4.11 2.13 4.64
C ALA A 14 3.66 1.15 5.73
N LEU A 15 4.61 0.55 6.46
CA LEU A 15 4.30 -0.34 7.59
C LEU A 15 3.65 0.42 8.75
N LEU A 16 4.12 1.64 9.06
CA LEU A 16 3.49 2.50 10.06
C LEU A 16 2.06 2.90 9.65
N THR A 17 1.83 3.15 8.36
CA THR A 17 0.50 3.43 7.82
C THR A 17 -0.41 2.21 8.00
N TYR A 18 0.08 1.00 7.68
CA TYR A 18 -0.67 -0.23 7.89
C TYR A 18 -0.97 -0.48 9.39
N PHE A 19 0.01 -0.26 10.27
CA PHE A 19 -0.18 -0.34 11.71
C PHE A 19 -1.24 0.65 12.20
N TRP A 20 -1.20 1.91 11.74
CA TRP A 20 -2.21 2.91 12.03
C TRP A 20 -3.61 2.44 11.59
N MET A 21 -3.76 1.85 10.41
CA MET A 21 -5.04 1.28 9.96
C MET A 21 -5.55 0.17 10.89
N GLY A 22 -4.66 -0.67 11.43
CA GLY A 22 -5.00 -1.65 12.46
C GLY A 22 -5.53 -1.01 13.75
N LEU A 23 -4.90 0.09 14.22
CA LEU A 23 -5.41 0.87 15.35
C LEU A 23 -6.81 1.45 15.07
N GLN A 24 -7.08 1.87 13.82
CA GLN A 24 -8.41 2.34 13.43
C GLN A 24 -9.46 1.23 13.52
N VAL A 25 -9.12 -0.02 13.17
CA VAL A 25 -10.02 -1.18 13.38
C VAL A 25 -10.30 -1.38 14.86
N GLY A 26 -9.28 -1.33 15.73
CA GLY A 26 -9.46 -1.43 17.19
C GLY A 26 -10.37 -0.34 17.75
N ARG A 27 -10.22 0.90 17.28
CA ARG A 27 -11.08 2.04 17.65
C ARG A 27 -12.51 1.87 17.17
N ALA A 28 -12.72 1.44 15.92
CA ALA A 28 -14.05 1.19 15.37
C ALA A 28 -14.76 0.07 16.16
N ARG A 29 -14.02 -0.98 16.53
CA ARG A 29 -14.53 -2.09 17.34
C ARG A 29 -14.97 -1.65 18.73
N ALA A 30 -14.14 -0.86 19.41
CA ALA A 30 -14.48 -0.32 20.72
C ALA A 30 -15.77 0.53 20.68
N LYS A 31 -15.98 1.30 19.59
CA LYS A 31 -17.18 2.12 19.40
C LYS A 31 -18.44 1.32 19.08
N SER A 32 -18.32 0.23 18.32
CA SER A 32 -19.48 -0.60 17.96
C SER A 32 -19.90 -1.58 19.05
N GLY A 33 -19.05 -1.84 20.05
CA GLY A 33 -19.31 -2.82 21.10
C GLY A 33 -19.22 -4.28 20.64
N ILE A 34 -18.75 -4.53 19.40
CA ILE A 34 -18.69 -5.88 18.82
C ILE A 34 -17.40 -6.59 19.26
N ALA A 35 -17.55 -7.58 20.15
CA ALA A 35 -16.44 -8.38 20.63
C ALA A 35 -15.79 -9.21 19.51
N ALA A 36 -14.46 -9.39 19.58
CA ALA A 36 -13.78 -10.37 18.74
C ALA A 36 -14.27 -11.80 19.08
N PRO A 37 -14.35 -12.73 18.11
CA PRO A 37 -13.87 -12.65 16.73
C PRO A 37 -14.89 -12.09 15.72
N ALA A 38 -16.03 -11.57 16.17
CA ALA A 38 -17.07 -11.07 15.26
C ALA A 38 -16.56 -9.86 14.45
N MET A 39 -16.89 -9.85 13.15
CA MET A 39 -16.41 -8.86 12.17
C MET A 39 -17.56 -8.10 11.49
N THR A 40 -18.79 -8.43 11.83
CA THR A 40 -20.02 -7.89 11.23
C THR A 40 -20.96 -7.35 12.31
N GLY A 41 -21.89 -6.48 11.91
CA GLY A 41 -22.93 -5.93 12.78
C GLY A 41 -22.88 -4.41 12.94
N ASP A 42 -21.77 -3.77 12.55
CA ASP A 42 -21.68 -2.32 12.44
C ASP A 42 -21.04 -1.94 11.09
N PRO A 43 -21.73 -1.15 10.24
CA PRO A 43 -21.22 -0.80 8.92
C PRO A 43 -19.89 -0.03 8.96
N VAL A 44 -19.60 0.74 10.01
CA VAL A 44 -18.32 1.47 10.13
C VAL A 44 -17.20 0.50 10.45
N LEU A 45 -17.42 -0.44 11.38
CA LEU A 45 -16.49 -1.51 11.71
C LEU A 45 -16.16 -2.35 10.47
N GLU A 46 -17.19 -2.81 9.75
CA GLU A 46 -17.02 -3.64 8.55
C GLU A 46 -16.18 -2.93 7.47
N ARG A 47 -16.49 -1.66 7.19
CA ARG A 47 -15.72 -0.85 6.22
C ARG A 47 -14.28 -0.64 6.66
N THR A 48 -14.06 -0.37 7.95
CA THR A 48 -12.72 -0.16 8.52
C THR A 48 -11.87 -1.44 8.43
N ILE A 49 -12.46 -2.60 8.77
CA ILE A 49 -11.82 -3.91 8.64
C ILE A 49 -11.50 -4.20 7.17
N ARG A 50 -12.45 -4.00 6.25
CA ARG A 50 -12.23 -4.32 4.84
C ARG A 50 -11.13 -3.45 4.24
N ALA A 51 -11.06 -2.18 4.61
CA ALA A 51 -10.00 -1.30 4.14
C ALA A 51 -8.62 -1.69 4.69
N HIS A 52 -8.53 -2.13 5.95
CA HIS A 52 -7.32 -2.72 6.52
C HIS A 52 -6.89 -4.01 5.81
N TYR A 53 -7.80 -4.96 5.60
CA TYR A 53 -7.49 -6.22 4.89
C TYR A 53 -7.11 -6.02 3.44
N ASN A 54 -7.80 -5.12 2.73
CA ASN A 54 -7.37 -4.76 1.38
C ASN A 54 -5.95 -4.16 1.40
N THR A 55 -5.55 -3.45 2.46
CA THR A 55 -4.16 -2.99 2.60
C THR A 55 -3.17 -4.10 2.80
N LEU A 56 -3.52 -5.10 3.60
CA LEU A 56 -2.71 -6.29 3.75
C LEU A 56 -2.53 -7.05 2.43
N GLU A 57 -3.60 -7.22 1.64
CA GLU A 57 -3.58 -7.91 0.34
C GLU A 57 -2.64 -7.21 -0.67
N TRP A 58 -2.56 -5.88 -0.65
CA TRP A 58 -1.74 -5.10 -1.58
C TRP A 58 -0.32 -4.84 -1.11
N LEU A 59 -0.02 -4.99 0.19
CA LEU A 59 1.33 -4.76 0.71
C LEU A 59 2.40 -5.60 -0.02
N PRO A 60 2.21 -6.91 -0.30
CA PRO A 60 3.18 -7.68 -1.09
C PRO A 60 3.35 -7.16 -2.52
N LEU A 61 2.24 -6.77 -3.16
CA LEU A 61 2.21 -6.19 -4.51
C LEU A 61 2.87 -4.80 -4.57
N PHE A 62 3.00 -4.13 -3.43
CA PHE A 62 3.68 -2.85 -3.31
C PHE A 62 5.17 -3.02 -2.94
N LEU A 63 5.45 -3.71 -1.83
CA LEU A 63 6.79 -3.80 -1.25
C LEU A 63 7.77 -4.52 -2.17
N VAL A 64 7.38 -5.65 -2.77
CA VAL A 64 8.31 -6.41 -3.61
C VAL A 64 8.69 -5.59 -4.85
N PRO A 65 7.75 -5.02 -5.64
CA PRO A 65 8.11 -4.18 -6.77
C PRO A 65 8.80 -2.88 -6.40
N LEU A 66 8.51 -2.29 -5.22
CA LEU A 66 9.21 -1.10 -4.74
C LEU A 66 10.72 -1.33 -4.65
N TRP A 67 11.13 -2.44 -4.03
CA TRP A 67 12.54 -2.79 -3.88
C TRP A 67 13.18 -3.20 -5.21
N LEU A 68 12.48 -3.97 -6.05
CA LEU A 68 12.98 -4.29 -7.39
C LEU A 68 13.20 -3.02 -8.23
N PHE A 69 12.27 -2.07 -8.18
CA PHE A 69 12.42 -0.80 -8.88
C PHE A 69 13.61 0.00 -8.34
N ALA A 70 13.80 0.03 -7.01
CA ALA A 70 14.94 0.71 -6.41
C ALA A 70 16.30 0.14 -6.86
N ILE A 71 16.40 -1.19 -6.95
CA ILE A 71 17.63 -1.91 -7.32
C ILE A 71 17.94 -1.78 -8.80
N TYR A 72 16.94 -1.96 -9.68
CA TYR A 72 17.14 -2.06 -11.12
C TYR A 72 16.93 -0.74 -11.89
N TRP A 73 16.28 0.25 -11.28
CA TRP A 73 16.05 1.59 -11.85
C TRP A 73 16.69 2.70 -11.01
N SER A 74 16.05 3.07 -9.90
CA SER A 74 16.38 4.28 -9.15
C SER A 74 15.73 4.28 -7.77
N ASP A 75 16.55 4.41 -6.74
CA ASP A 75 16.11 4.51 -5.34
C ASP A 75 15.18 5.72 -5.12
N MET A 76 15.56 6.89 -5.63
CA MET A 76 14.78 8.13 -5.46
C MET A 76 13.39 8.04 -6.12
N VAL A 77 13.32 7.51 -7.35
CA VAL A 77 12.04 7.39 -8.07
C VAL A 77 11.14 6.36 -7.38
N ALA A 78 11.69 5.22 -6.97
CA ALA A 78 10.95 4.22 -6.20
C ALA A 78 10.37 4.83 -4.91
N ALA A 79 11.16 5.61 -4.17
CA ALA A 79 10.71 6.27 -2.95
C ALA A 79 9.55 7.26 -3.21
N ILE A 80 9.65 8.10 -4.25
CA ILE A 80 8.57 9.06 -4.61
C ILE A 80 7.28 8.32 -4.94
N VAL A 81 7.35 7.28 -5.79
CA VAL A 81 6.16 6.49 -6.15
C VAL A 81 5.60 5.76 -4.92
N GLY A 82 6.45 5.30 -4.01
CA GLY A 82 6.00 4.70 -2.75
C GLY A 82 5.31 5.68 -1.81
N LEU A 83 5.74 6.94 -1.74
CA LEU A 83 5.01 7.98 -1.02
C LEU A 83 3.63 8.23 -1.63
N VAL A 84 3.51 8.24 -2.96
CA VAL A 84 2.21 8.34 -3.65
C VAL A 84 1.30 7.17 -3.28
N TRP A 85 1.83 5.95 -3.21
CA TRP A 85 1.07 4.79 -2.76
C TRP A 85 0.55 4.97 -1.33
N ILE A 86 1.39 5.42 -0.39
CA ILE A 86 1.01 5.69 1.00
C ILE A 86 -0.14 6.70 1.08
N VAL A 87 -0.05 7.82 0.34
CA VAL A 87 -1.12 8.82 0.28
C VAL A 87 -2.42 8.19 -0.26
N GLY A 88 -2.32 7.36 -1.30
CA GLY A 88 -3.45 6.60 -1.83
C GLY A 88 -4.13 5.72 -0.76
N ARG A 89 -3.35 5.03 0.09
CA ARG A 89 -3.89 4.19 1.19
C ARG A 89 -4.56 5.00 2.29
N VAL A 90 -4.01 6.14 2.67
CA VAL A 90 -4.63 7.04 3.65
C VAL A 90 -5.96 7.55 3.12
N LEU A 91 -6.00 8.04 1.86
CA LEU A 91 -7.23 8.48 1.21
C LEU A 91 -8.26 7.36 1.07
N TYR A 92 -7.81 6.16 0.71
CA TYR A 92 -8.67 4.97 0.60
C TYR A 92 -9.31 4.62 1.95
N GLN A 93 -8.53 4.58 3.03
CA GLN A 93 -9.05 4.30 4.38
C GLN A 93 -10.10 5.33 4.80
N LEU A 94 -9.76 6.62 4.73
CA LEU A 94 -10.64 7.69 5.16
C LEU A 94 -11.91 7.76 4.31
N GLY A 95 -11.76 7.65 2.99
CA GLY A 95 -12.87 7.64 2.05
C GLY A 95 -13.82 6.47 2.29
N TYR A 96 -13.30 5.25 2.37
CA TYR A 96 -14.10 4.04 2.54
C TYR A 96 -14.85 4.04 3.88
N VAL A 97 -14.18 4.42 4.98
CA VAL A 97 -14.83 4.49 6.30
C VAL A 97 -15.95 5.53 6.32
N ALA A 98 -15.79 6.66 5.65
CA ALA A 98 -16.84 7.68 5.54
C ALA A 98 -18.01 7.20 4.67
N ASP A 99 -17.73 6.73 3.45
CA ASP A 99 -18.72 6.30 2.47
C ASP A 99 -18.09 5.23 1.54
N PRO A 100 -18.68 4.03 1.41
CA PRO A 100 -18.16 3.00 0.50
C PRO A 100 -17.90 3.48 -0.93
N LYS A 101 -18.68 4.46 -1.42
CA LYS A 101 -18.54 5.00 -2.77
C LYS A 101 -17.32 5.92 -2.93
N LYS A 102 -16.77 6.46 -1.84
CA LYS A 102 -15.63 7.40 -1.87
C LYS A 102 -14.27 6.72 -1.86
N ARG A 103 -14.22 5.39 -1.94
CA ARG A 103 -12.97 4.62 -1.93
C ARG A 103 -12.19 4.67 -3.25
N GLU A 104 -12.87 4.98 -4.36
CA GLU A 104 -12.34 4.79 -5.71
C GLU A 104 -11.09 5.63 -6.01
N ALA A 105 -11.07 6.90 -5.61
CA ALA A 105 -9.93 7.78 -5.84
C ALA A 105 -8.65 7.25 -5.17
N GLY A 106 -8.72 6.86 -3.89
CA GLY A 106 -7.58 6.27 -3.17
C GLY A 106 -7.15 4.93 -3.78
N PHE A 107 -8.11 4.13 -4.24
CA PHE A 107 -7.84 2.86 -4.91
C PHE A 107 -7.13 3.04 -6.26
N MET A 108 -7.55 4.03 -7.07
CA MET A 108 -6.90 4.34 -8.34
C MET A 108 -5.46 4.82 -8.13
N ILE A 109 -5.24 5.73 -7.17
CA ILE A 109 -3.89 6.26 -6.87
C ILE A 109 -2.95 5.10 -6.49
N GLN A 110 -3.37 4.24 -5.58
CA GLN A 110 -2.53 3.11 -5.15
C GLN A 110 -2.33 2.07 -6.26
N ALA A 111 -3.35 1.81 -7.09
CA ALA A 111 -3.25 0.86 -8.19
C ALA A 111 -2.28 1.36 -9.28
N LEU A 112 -2.32 2.65 -9.62
CA LEU A 112 -1.39 3.27 -10.57
C LEU A 112 0.04 3.24 -10.04
N ALA A 113 0.26 3.56 -8.76
CA ALA A 113 1.58 3.49 -8.15
C ALA A 113 2.16 2.06 -8.20
N VAL A 114 1.36 1.05 -7.85
CA VAL A 114 1.77 -0.36 -7.96
C VAL A 114 2.02 -0.76 -9.42
N ALA A 115 1.18 -0.34 -10.36
CA ALA A 115 1.38 -0.65 -11.78
C ALA A 115 2.71 -0.10 -12.31
N VAL A 116 3.05 1.15 -11.95
CA VAL A 116 4.34 1.76 -12.30
C VAL A 116 5.52 0.95 -11.73
N LEU A 117 5.46 0.60 -10.45
CA LEU A 117 6.53 -0.16 -9.81
C LEU A 117 6.64 -1.58 -10.38
N LEU A 118 5.53 -2.28 -10.53
CA LEU A 118 5.47 -3.68 -10.98
C LEU A 118 5.88 -3.83 -12.44
N PHE A 119 5.19 -3.15 -13.35
CA PHE A 119 5.47 -3.26 -14.78
C PHE A 119 6.78 -2.56 -15.15
N GLY A 120 7.13 -1.46 -14.47
CA GLY A 120 8.43 -0.81 -14.64
C GLY A 120 9.59 -1.72 -14.23
N SER A 121 9.48 -2.42 -13.10
CA SER A 121 10.49 -3.39 -12.68
C SER A 121 10.59 -4.56 -13.66
N LEU A 122 9.45 -5.14 -14.06
CA LEU A 122 9.41 -6.26 -14.99
C LEU A 122 10.03 -5.88 -16.35
N GLY A 123 9.63 -4.76 -16.93
CA GLY A 123 10.14 -4.30 -18.22
C GLY A 123 11.65 -4.06 -18.20
N ARG A 124 12.17 -3.53 -17.08
CA ARG A 124 13.62 -3.31 -16.91
C ARG A 124 14.40 -4.59 -16.74
N LEU A 125 13.88 -5.55 -15.99
CA LEU A 125 14.49 -6.87 -15.86
C LEU A 125 14.57 -7.57 -17.22
N ILE A 126 13.49 -7.54 -18.01
CA ILE A 126 13.47 -8.08 -19.38
C ILE A 126 14.50 -7.37 -20.27
N TYR A 127 14.57 -6.04 -20.20
CA TYR A 127 15.56 -5.27 -20.95
C TYR A 127 17.00 -5.62 -20.57
N VAL A 128 17.29 -5.74 -19.27
CA VAL A 128 18.61 -6.14 -18.78
C VAL A 128 18.96 -7.54 -19.30
N LEU A 129 18.03 -8.50 -19.22
CA LEU A 129 18.21 -9.85 -19.75
C LEU A 129 18.55 -9.83 -21.25
N ALA A 130 17.75 -9.09 -22.04
CA ALA A 130 17.92 -9.01 -23.49
C ALA A 130 19.25 -8.34 -23.91
N VAL A 131 19.75 -7.37 -23.15
CA VAL A 131 20.97 -6.62 -23.50
C VAL A 131 22.24 -7.28 -22.95
N THR A 132 22.17 -7.89 -21.77
CA THR A 132 23.35 -8.47 -21.11
C THR A 132 23.55 -9.95 -21.38
N GLY A 133 22.54 -10.65 -21.90
CA GLY A 133 22.63 -12.08 -22.23
C GLY A 133 22.80 -12.99 -21.01
N ALA A 134 22.52 -12.48 -19.80
CA ALA A 134 22.43 -13.27 -18.58
C ALA A 134 21.22 -14.20 -18.60
#